data_AF-A0A810LAH0-F1
#
_entry.id   AF-A0A810LAH0-F1
#
_cell.length_a   1.000
_cell.length_b   1.000
_cell.length_c   1.000
_cell.angle_alpha   90.00
_cell.angle_beta   90.00
_cell.angle_gamma   90.00
#
_symmetry.space_group_name_H-M   'P 1'
#
loop_
_entity.id
_entity.type
_entity.pdbx_description
1 polymer ?
#
loop_
_entity_poly.entity_id
_entity_poly.type
_entity_poly.pdbx_seq_one_letter_code
_entity_poly.pdbx_strand_id
1 'polypeptide(L)'
;MRNSTLRQWEAAGSPPSPHRPGEGEVITTGPDRACPRYEDQPPLPNLSGDVGALALYCGESAGLVHDIQPAAAIVHGIVAQADTLAAKQMVGKP
;
A
#
# COMPACT_ATOMS: atom_id res chain seq x y z
N MET A 1 -3.96 1.12 4.88
CA MET A 1 -4.52 0.09 3.96
C MET A 1 -4.80 -1.18 4.76
N ARG A 2 -5.96 -1.84 4.58
CA ARG A 2 -6.32 -3.07 5.32
C ARG A 2 -6.55 -4.20 4.32
N ASN A 3 -5.85 -5.32 4.45
CA ASN A 3 -5.96 -6.47 3.57
C ASN A 3 -6.58 -7.70 4.25
N SER A 4 -6.71 -8.80 3.48
CA SER A 4 -7.30 -10.06 3.96
C SER A 4 -6.48 -10.68 5.10
N THR A 5 -5.15 -10.66 5.01
CA THR A 5 -4.24 -11.16 6.07
C THR A 5 -4.47 -10.44 7.39
N LEU A 6 -4.47 -9.09 7.39
CA LEU A 6 -4.68 -8.30 8.59
C LEU A 6 -6.07 -8.54 9.19
N ARG A 7 -7.12 -8.53 8.35
CA ARG A 7 -8.50 -8.76 8.81
C ARG A 7 -8.69 -10.12 9.47
N GLN A 8 -8.10 -11.18 8.90
CA GLN A 8 -8.18 -12.53 9.46
C GLN A 8 -7.44 -12.63 10.79
N TRP A 9 -6.24 -12.05 10.88
CA TRP A 9 -5.46 -12.04 12.11
C TRP A 9 -6.19 -11.32 13.26
N GLU A 10 -6.75 -10.15 12.99
CA GLU A 10 -7.52 -9.39 13.99
C GLU A 10 -8.81 -10.13 14.40
N ALA A 11 -9.53 -10.73 13.44
CA ALA A 11 -10.73 -11.52 13.72
C ALA A 11 -10.43 -12.75 14.61
N ALA A 12 -9.20 -13.28 14.55
CA ALA A 12 -8.75 -14.37 15.40
C ALA A 12 -8.22 -13.92 16.78
N GLY A 13 -8.33 -12.63 17.11
CA GLY A 13 -7.83 -12.08 18.38
C GLY A 13 -6.33 -11.79 18.39
N SER A 14 -5.73 -11.57 17.22
CA SER A 14 -4.33 -11.17 17.06
C SER A 14 -3.30 -12.13 17.70
N PRO A 15 -3.41 -13.45 17.51
CA PRO A 15 -2.51 -14.41 18.16
C PRO A 15 -1.04 -14.23 17.70
N PRO A 16 -0.05 -14.54 18.56
CA PRO A 16 1.35 -14.54 18.16
C PRO A 16 1.68 -15.76 17.29
N SER A 17 2.81 -15.71 16.59
CA SER A 17 3.38 -16.87 15.90
C SER A 17 3.67 -18.01 16.90
N PRO A 18 3.46 -19.29 16.56
CA PRO A 18 3.07 -19.83 15.25
C PRO A 18 1.55 -20.02 15.06
N HIS A 19 0.72 -19.28 15.81
CA HIS A 19 -0.73 -19.49 15.86
C HIS A 19 -1.52 -18.48 15.01
N ARG A 20 -0.85 -17.78 14.07
CA ARG A 20 -1.57 -16.83 13.22
C ARG A 20 -2.42 -17.59 12.19
N PRO A 21 -3.64 -17.11 11.86
CA PRO A 21 -4.47 -17.74 10.85
C PRO A 21 -3.76 -17.80 9.49
N GLY A 22 -3.59 -19.00 8.95
CA GLY A 22 -2.92 -19.23 7.66
C GLY A 22 -1.41 -19.03 7.70
N GLU A 23 -0.76 -19.03 8.87
CA GLU A 23 0.70 -18.92 8.95
C GLU A 23 1.39 -20.06 8.19
N GLY A 24 2.31 -19.71 7.28
CA GLY A 24 3.00 -20.67 6.42
C GLY A 24 2.22 -21.11 5.18
N GLU A 25 0.95 -20.71 5.03
CA GLU A 25 0.16 -20.93 3.80
C GLU A 25 0.81 -20.18 2.63
N VAL A 26 1.14 -20.87 1.54
CA VAL A 26 1.62 -20.24 0.31
C VAL A 26 0.47 -19.49 -0.37
N ILE A 27 0.55 -18.16 -0.41
CA ILE A 27 -0.51 -17.29 -0.97
C ILE A 27 -0.15 -16.72 -2.35
N THR A 28 1.15 -16.60 -2.64
CA THR A 28 1.64 -16.22 -3.97
C THR A 28 2.85 -17.05 -4.38
N THR A 29 3.11 -17.10 -5.67
CA THR A 29 4.31 -17.70 -6.26
C THR A 29 4.94 -16.75 -7.26
N GLY A 30 6.27 -16.73 -7.28
CA GLY A 30 7.06 -16.02 -8.28
C GLY A 30 8.06 -16.96 -8.97
N PRO A 31 8.88 -16.44 -9.89
CA PRO A 31 9.87 -17.23 -10.62
C PRO A 31 10.86 -17.99 -9.71
N ASP A 32 11.24 -17.38 -8.59
CA ASP A 32 12.33 -17.90 -7.74
C ASP A 32 11.84 -18.56 -6.45
N ARG A 33 10.62 -18.25 -5.98
CA ARG A 33 10.08 -18.83 -4.74
C ARG A 33 8.57 -18.72 -4.59
N ALA A 34 8.02 -19.61 -3.76
CA ALA A 34 6.72 -19.45 -3.12
C ALA A 34 6.82 -18.43 -1.98
N CYS A 35 5.79 -17.60 -1.80
CA CYS A 35 5.72 -16.60 -0.73
C CYS A 35 4.58 -16.94 0.23
N PRO A 36 4.89 -17.38 1.46
CA PRO A 36 3.90 -17.65 2.48
C PRO A 36 3.20 -16.38 3.02
N ARG A 37 1.99 -16.56 3.56
CA ARG A 37 1.29 -15.54 4.33
C ARG A 37 2.12 -15.12 5.54
N TYR A 38 2.09 -13.82 5.87
CA TYR A 38 2.92 -13.14 6.88
C TYR A 38 4.42 -13.02 6.57
N GLU A 39 4.87 -13.38 5.37
CA GLU A 39 6.19 -12.96 4.90
C GLU A 39 6.21 -11.44 4.63
N ASP A 40 7.40 -10.84 4.67
CA ASP A 40 7.64 -9.42 4.44
C ASP A 40 7.67 -9.02 2.95
N GLN A 41 7.40 -9.98 2.05
CA GLN A 41 7.40 -9.80 0.61
C GLN A 41 6.36 -8.76 0.17
N PRO A 42 6.75 -7.67 -0.52
CA PRO A 42 5.82 -6.76 -1.16
C PRO A 42 5.20 -7.37 -2.44
N PRO A 43 4.05 -6.84 -2.90
CA PRO A 43 3.55 -7.10 -4.25
C PRO A 43 4.59 -6.73 -5.32
N LEU A 44 5.00 -7.70 -6.14
CA LEU A 44 5.88 -7.49 -7.29
C LEU A 44 5.17 -7.92 -8.58
N PRO A 45 5.49 -7.32 -9.74
CA PRO A 45 4.79 -7.59 -11.00
C PRO A 45 4.81 -9.05 -11.48
N ASN A 46 5.82 -9.82 -11.05
CA ASN A 46 6.03 -11.22 -11.45
C ASN A 46 5.40 -12.22 -10.47
N LEU A 47 4.66 -11.77 -9.45
CA LEU A 47 3.97 -12.65 -8.51
C LEU A 47 2.56 -12.99 -9.01
N SER A 48 2.16 -14.25 -8.84
CA SER A 48 0.82 -14.76 -9.12
C SER A 48 0.17 -15.33 -7.86
N GLY A 49 -1.15 -15.21 -7.72
CA GLY A 49 -1.90 -15.65 -6.53
C GLY A 49 -2.62 -14.49 -5.83
N ASP A 50 -2.78 -14.59 -4.50
CA ASP A 50 -3.41 -13.53 -3.68
C ASP A 50 -2.40 -12.42 -3.34
N VAL A 51 -2.03 -11.63 -4.35
CA VAL A 51 -1.07 -10.53 -4.20
C VAL A 51 -1.57 -9.46 -3.22
N GLY A 52 -2.89 -9.34 -3.05
CA GLY A 52 -3.52 -8.42 -2.08
C GLY A 52 -3.29 -8.83 -0.63
N ALA A 53 -2.98 -10.10 -0.35
CA ALA A 53 -2.69 -10.60 0.99
C ALA A 53 -1.25 -10.37 1.47
N LEU A 54 -0.35 -9.94 0.57
CA LEU A 54 1.06 -9.66 0.87
C LEU A 54 1.26 -8.38 1.71
N ALA A 55 2.52 -8.06 2.03
CA ALA A 55 2.87 -6.85 2.75
C ALA A 55 2.66 -5.59 1.87
N LEU A 56 1.50 -4.96 2.02
CA LEU A 56 1.12 -3.76 1.25
C LEU A 56 1.73 -2.48 1.86
N TYR A 57 3.04 -2.30 1.74
CA TYR A 57 3.74 -1.12 2.26
C TYR A 57 3.22 0.16 1.60
N CYS A 58 2.57 1.00 2.40
CA CYS A 58 2.08 2.31 1.97
C CYS A 58 1.93 3.25 3.18
N GLY A 59 2.15 4.54 2.93
CA GLY A 59 1.80 5.60 3.88
C GLY A 59 0.32 5.98 3.80
N GLU A 60 -0.14 6.83 4.72
CA GLU A 60 -1.52 7.32 4.75
C GLU A 60 -1.92 8.05 3.46
N SER A 61 -0.97 8.77 2.84
CA SER A 61 -1.18 9.51 1.59
C SER A 61 -1.65 8.65 0.42
N ALA A 62 -1.42 7.33 0.44
CA ALA A 62 -1.93 6.42 -0.57
C ALA A 62 -3.47 6.43 -0.67
N GLY A 63 -4.17 6.80 0.41
CA GLY A 63 -5.63 6.97 0.41
C GLY A 63 -6.13 8.19 -0.39
N LEU A 64 -5.24 9.12 -0.75
CA LEU A 64 -5.56 10.33 -1.54
C LEU A 64 -5.32 10.12 -3.05
N VAL A 65 -4.78 8.97 -3.45
CA VAL A 65 -4.50 8.64 -4.85
C VAL A 65 -5.72 7.98 -5.47
N HIS A 66 -6.31 8.63 -6.47
CA HIS A 66 -7.53 8.17 -7.14
C HIS A 66 -7.35 7.90 -8.64
N ASP A 67 -6.23 8.34 -9.22
CA ASP A 67 -5.96 8.27 -10.65
C ASP A 67 -4.54 7.74 -10.93
N ILE A 68 -4.37 7.05 -12.06
CA ILE A 68 -3.06 6.66 -12.58
C ILE A 68 -2.63 7.74 -13.58
N GLN A 69 -1.52 8.41 -13.27
CA GLN A 69 -1.01 9.51 -14.09
C GLN A 69 0.48 9.33 -14.40
N PRO A 70 0.96 9.87 -15.52
CA PRO A 70 2.40 9.96 -15.77
C PRO A 70 3.09 10.74 -14.65
N ALA A 71 4.30 10.31 -14.27
CA ALA A 71 5.07 10.96 -13.20
C ALA A 71 5.25 12.47 -13.42
N ALA A 72 5.51 12.90 -14.66
CA ALA A 72 5.63 14.32 -15.00
C ALA A 72 4.34 15.10 -14.69
N ALA A 73 3.17 14.55 -15.02
CA ALA A 73 1.88 15.20 -14.76
C ALA A 73 1.64 15.37 -13.25
N ILE A 74 2.00 14.37 -12.45
CA ILE A 74 1.90 14.42 -10.98
C ILE A 74 2.77 15.56 -10.44
N VAL A 75 4.05 15.59 -10.81
CA VAL A 75 4.99 16.61 -10.32
C VAL A 75 4.57 18.01 -10.75
N HIS A 76 4.19 18.20 -12.01
CA HIS A 76 3.69 19.49 -12.49
C HIS A 76 2.41 19.92 -11.77
N GLY A 77 1.49 18.98 -11.51
CA GLY A 77 0.26 19.25 -10.75
C GLY A 77 0.56 19.73 -9.33
N ILE A 78 1.47 19.06 -8.62
CA ILE A 78 1.88 19.43 -7.26
C ILE A 78 2.47 20.85 -7.24
N VAL A 79 3.38 21.17 -8.15
CA VAL A 79 4.02 22.51 -8.21
C VAL A 79 2.98 23.59 -8.52
N ALA A 80 2.13 23.39 -9.54
CA ALA A 80 1.12 24.38 -9.92
C ALA A 80 0.09 24.63 -8.80
N GLN A 81 -0.29 23.58 -8.07
CA GLN A 81 -1.17 23.71 -6.90
C GLN A 81 -0.48 24.48 -5.77
N ALA A 82 0.79 24.20 -5.48
CA ALA A 82 1.56 24.91 -4.47
C ALA A 82 1.68 26.41 -4.79
N ASP A 83 2.02 26.77 -6.04
CA ASP A 83 2.11 28.17 -6.49
C ASP A 83 0.77 28.90 -6.33
N THR A 84 -0.32 28.25 -6.72
CA THR A 84 -1.68 28.79 -6.59
C THR A 84 -2.03 29.07 -5.12
N LEU A 85 -1.68 28.15 -4.22
CA LEU A 85 -1.95 28.30 -2.77
C LEU A 85 -1.06 29.39 -2.15
N ALA A 86 0.22 29.45 -2.51
CA ALA A 86 1.14 30.48 -2.04
C ALA A 86 0.67 31.88 -2.46
N ALA A 87 0.29 32.05 -3.72
CA ALA A 87 -0.24 33.33 -4.22
C ALA A 87 -1.51 33.77 -3.47
N LYS A 88 -2.44 32.83 -3.21
CA LYS A 88 -3.67 33.12 -2.44
C LYS A 88 -3.37 33.58 -1.00
N GLN A 89 -2.39 32.96 -0.34
CA GLN A 89 -2.01 33.35 1.03
C GLN A 89 -1.33 34.72 1.08
N MET A 90 -0.58 35.10 0.04
CA MET A 90 0.06 36.41 -0.04
C MET A 90 -0.95 37.55 -0.26
N VAL A 91 -2.09 37.28 -0.92
CA VAL A 91 -3.17 38.27 -1.13
C VAL A 91 -4.06 38.43 0.12
N GLY A 92 -4.12 37.42 1.00
CA GLY A 92 -4.96 37.42 2.20
C GLY A 92 -4.29 37.92 3.49
N LYS A 93 -3.04 38.41 3.42
CA LYS A 93 -2.31 38.92 4.59
C LYS A 93 -2.41 40.46 4.62
N PRO A 94 -2.88 41.09 5.72
CA PRO A 94 -2.92 42.55 5.83
C PRO A 94 -1.53 43.19 5.82
#